data_AF-A0A6P1HK15-F1
#
_entry.id   AF-A0A6P1HK15-F1
#
_cell.length_a   1.000
_cell.length_b   1.000
_cell.length_c   1.000
_cell.angle_alpha   90.00
_cell.angle_beta   90.00
_cell.angle_gamma   90.00
#
_symmetry.space_group_name_H-M   'P 1'
#
loop_
_entity.id
_entity.type
_entity.pdbx_description
1 polymer ?
#
loop_
_entity_poly.entity_id
_entity_poly.type
_entity_poly.pdbx_seq_one_letter_code
_entity_poly.pdbx_strand_id
1 'polypeptide(L)' 'MLDLTWKVFRQTGNIETYLLMKEIETTHDGDSSSEQDDEFAELSSHFNESAR' A
#
# COMPACT_ATOMS: atom_id res chain seq x y z
N MET A 1 -7.81 8.17 -4.04
CA MET A 1 -6.84 8.85 -4.93
C MET A 1 -5.80 7.89 -5.55
N LEU A 2 -6.05 6.56 -5.53
CA LEU A 2 -5.06 5.52 -5.89
C LEU A 2 -4.41 5.66 -7.28
N ASP A 3 -5.10 6.25 -8.24
CA ASP A 3 -4.63 6.37 -9.62
C ASP A 3 -3.38 7.26 -9.74
N LEU A 4 -3.26 8.32 -8.94
CA LEU A 4 -2.12 9.25 -9.02
C LEU A 4 -0.86 8.64 -8.40
N THR A 5 -0.99 8.13 -7.17
CA THR A 5 0.11 7.52 -6.42
C THR A 5 0.67 6.29 -7.15
N TRP A 6 -0.21 5.45 -7.72
CA TRP A 6 0.21 4.32 -8.57
C TRP A 6 0.89 4.76 -9.88
N LYS A 7 0.36 5.79 -10.55
CA LYS A 7 0.98 6.32 -11.79
C LYS A 7 2.38 6.88 -11.55
N VAL A 8 2.60 7.60 -10.45
CA VAL A 8 3.92 8.15 -10.09
C VAL A 8 4.92 7.01 -9.86
N PHE A 9 4.52 5.96 -9.13
CA PHE A 9 5.37 4.78 -8.96
C PHE A 9 5.67 4.08 -10.28
N ARG A 10 4.66 3.85 -11.13
CA ARG A 10 4.83 3.20 -12.43
C ARG A 10 5.76 3.98 -13.37
N GLN A 11 5.82 5.30 -13.24
CA GLN A 11 6.63 6.16 -14.09
C GLN A 11 8.06 6.33 -13.56
N THR A 12 8.25 6.38 -12.24
CA THR A 12 9.54 6.69 -11.61
C THR A 12 10.25 5.48 -11.03
N GLY A 13 9.52 4.41 -10.72
CA GLY A 13 9.99 3.26 -9.96
C GLY A 13 10.44 3.61 -8.54
N ASN A 14 10.20 4.83 -8.06
CA ASN A 14 10.70 5.28 -6.77
C ASN A 14 9.74 4.83 -5.66
N ILE A 15 10.11 3.76 -4.98
CA ILE A 15 9.32 3.16 -3.89
C ILE A 15 9.19 4.09 -2.68
N GLU A 16 10.22 4.89 -2.38
CA GLU A 16 10.22 5.78 -1.22
C GLU A 16 9.20 6.91 -1.38
N THR A 17 9.10 7.47 -2.58
CA THR A 17 8.07 8.46 -2.93
C THR A 17 6.67 7.86 -2.86
N TYR A 18 6.49 6.63 -3.36
CA TYR A 18 5.20 5.94 -3.30
C TYR A 18 4.73 5.74 -1.86
N LEU A 19 5.61 5.29 -0.97
CA LEU A 19 5.27 5.07 0.44
C LEU A 19 4.92 6.37 1.18
N LEU A 20 5.67 7.45 0.94
CA LEU A 20 5.38 8.77 1.49
C LEU A 20 4.02 9.30 1.03
N MET A 21 3.72 9.17 -0.27
CA MET A 21 2.41 9.56 -0.82
C MET A 21 1.29 8.73 -0.21
N LYS A 22 1.51 7.41 -0.03
CA LYS A 22 0.53 6.52 0.59
C LYS A 22 0.28 6.87 2.05
N GLU A 23 1.31 7.21 2.82
CA GLU A 23 1.18 7.64 4.22
C GLU A 23 0.36 8.94 4.35
N ILE A 24 0.58 9.90 3.44
CA ILE A 24 -0.19 11.15 3.38
C ILE A 24 -1.65 10.87 2.99
N GLU A 25 -1.91 10.01 2.01
CA GLU A 25 -3.27 9.58 1.65
C GLU A 25 -3.96 8.94 2.86
N THR A 26 -3.31 7.99 3.54
CA THR A 26 -3.85 7.32 4.74
C THR A 26 -4.12 8.29 5.90
N THR A 27 -3.29 9.32 6.09
CA THR A 27 -3.50 10.32 7.15
C THR A 27 -4.58 11.35 6.82
N HIS A 28 -4.83 11.61 5.53
CA HIS A 28 -5.81 12.60 5.08
C HIS A 28 -7.21 12.01 4.89
N ASP A 29 -7.27 10.76 4.40
CA ASP A 29 -8.48 9.95 4.30
C ASP A 29 -8.71 9.20 5.61
N GLY A 30 -9.08 9.92 6.68
CA GLY A 30 -9.35 9.34 7.99
C GLY A 30 -10.25 8.10 7.91
N ASP A 31 -9.70 6.95 8.31
CA ASP A 31 -10.42 5.71 8.65
C ASP A 31 -11.08 4.91 7.50
N SER A 32 -10.71 5.14 6.23
CA SER A 32 -11.33 4.41 5.09
C SER A 32 -10.42 3.51 4.25
N SER A 33 -9.12 3.44 4.55
CA SER A 33 -8.14 2.63 3.77
C SER A 33 -7.65 1.35 4.48
N SER A 34 -8.26 0.94 5.60
CA SER A 34 -7.91 -0.30 6.32
C SER A 34 -7.95 -1.56 5.42
N GLU A 35 -8.78 -1.55 4.38
CA GLU A 35 -8.96 -2.68 3.46
C GLU A 35 -7.68 -3.10 2.70
N GLN A 36 -6.76 -2.17 2.41
CA GLN A 36 -5.53 -2.49 1.68
C GLN A 36 -4.40 -3.00 2.57
N ASP A 37 -4.34 -2.55 3.83
CA ASP A 37 -3.35 -3.03 4.78
C ASP A 37 -3.75 -4.43 5.32
N ASP A 38 -5.06 -4.70 5.44
CA ASP A 38 -5.58 -6.03 5.77
C ASP A 38 -5.25 -7.06 4.68
N GLU A 39 -5.41 -6.74 3.39
CA GLU A 39 -5.08 -7.64 2.27
C GLU A 39 -3.57 -7.97 2.23
N PHE A 40 -2.70 -6.98 2.46
CA PHE A 40 -1.25 -7.19 2.50
C PHE A 40 -0.81 -8.02 3.71
N ALA A 41 -1.40 -7.78 4.88
CA ALA A 41 -1.16 -8.56 6.08
C ALA A 41 -1.61 -10.02 5.92
N GLU A 42 -2.76 -10.24 5.29
CA GLU A 42 -3.29 -11.58 4.98
C GLU A 42 -2.39 -12.32 3.97
N LEU A 43 -1.91 -11.64 2.92
CA LEU A 43 -1.01 -12.22 1.93
C LEU A 43 0.34 -12.66 2.55
N SER A 44 0.88 -11.83 3.46
CA SER A 44 2.11 -12.11 4.20
C SER A 44 1.95 -13.29 5.17
N SER A 45 0.81 -13.34 5.88
CA SER A 45 0.42 -14.45 6.75
C SER A 45 0.33 -15.77 5.97
N HIS A 46 -0.38 -15.78 4.84
CA HIS A 46 -0.58 -16.96 4.01
C HIS A 46 0.73 -17.48 3.40
N PHE A 47 1.64 -16.58 3.01
CA PHE A 47 2.96 -16.96 2.50
C PHE A 47 3.82 -17.64 3.56
N ASN A 48 3.78 -17.17 4.82
CA ASN A 48 4.53 -17.78 5.92
C ASN A 48 3.93 -19.13 6.37
N GLU A 49 2.62 -19.32 6.23
CA GLU A 49 1.95 -20.59 6.54
C GLU A 49 2.22 -21.66 5.48
N SER A 50 2.29 -21.28 4.20
CA SER A 50 2.59 -22.20 3.09
C SER A 50 4.06 -22.65 3.02
N ALA A 51 4.97 -22.02 3.77
CA ALA A 51 6.39 -22.36 3.87
C ALA A 51 6.74 -23.25 5.08
N ARG A 52 5.73 -23.66 5.87
CA ARG A 52 5.87 -24.45 7.10
C ARG A 52 5.62 -25.94 6.90
#